data_AF-A0A1E2RWI5-F1
#
_entry.id   AF-A0A1E2RWI5-F1
#
_cell.length_a   1.000
_cell.length_b   1.000
_cell.length_c   1.000
_cell.angle_alpha   90.00
_cell.angle_beta   90.00
_cell.angle_gamma   90.00
#
_symmetry.space_group_name_H-M   'P 1'
#
loop_
_entity.id
_entity.type
_entity.pdbx_description
1 polymer ?
#
loop_
_entity_poly.entity_id
_entity_poly.type
_entity_poly.pdbx_seq_one_letter_code
_entity_poly.pdbx_strand_id
1 'polypeptide(L)'
;MPKTKKGARGSAPKNRYCIGAKLSEHKFLRLLRGLSENMPVQALAPSTHVSGKTIRATYRSLRAELASAVRIQPDRFGATGTLLFLDETLSDHGREILRRVYRSRDFRLYRKRHAPRLKDEFDERNLLINKAVRMFCAIALPLAASTADASGAMEALHLLEAIDFNLPSLRRLVEGRESDLTDNRCATDFLHAAISVQRHHFPELRLYEDFRRYLLKNPLGSEPR
;
A
#
# COMPACT_ATOMS: atom_id res chain seq x y z
N MET A 1 46.38 -32.69 -24.75
CA MET A 1 45.03 -32.13 -25.03
C MET A 1 44.53 -31.40 -23.79
N PRO A 2 44.64 -30.07 -23.68
CA PRO A 2 44.12 -29.35 -22.52
C PRO A 2 42.60 -29.20 -22.65
N LYS A 3 41.85 -29.66 -21.63
CA LYS A 3 40.39 -29.53 -21.55
C LYS A 3 40.03 -28.07 -21.24
N THR A 4 39.36 -27.40 -22.17
CA THR A 4 38.79 -26.07 -21.96
C THR A 4 37.68 -26.13 -20.91
N LYS A 5 37.86 -25.43 -19.79
CA LYS A 5 36.82 -25.20 -18.79
C LYS A 5 35.70 -24.38 -19.44
N LYS A 6 34.53 -24.98 -19.67
CA LYS A 6 33.30 -24.24 -19.97
C LYS A 6 33.02 -23.31 -18.78
N GLY A 7 33.35 -22.02 -18.94
CA GLY A 7 32.93 -21.00 -18.01
C GLY A 7 31.40 -21.05 -17.90
N ALA A 8 30.91 -21.32 -16.69
CA ALA A 8 29.49 -21.22 -16.39
C ALA A 8 29.08 -19.76 -16.56
N ARG A 9 28.65 -19.40 -17.78
CA ARG A 9 27.93 -18.14 -18.02
C ARG A 9 26.66 -18.25 -17.20
N GLY A 10 26.61 -17.58 -16.04
CA GLY A 10 25.39 -17.47 -15.24
C GLY A 10 24.27 -17.00 -16.15
N SER A 11 23.29 -17.87 -16.39
CA SER A 11 22.13 -17.52 -17.21
C SER A 11 21.46 -16.30 -16.61
N ALA A 12 21.10 -15.32 -17.45
CA ALA A 12 20.34 -14.15 -17.00
C ALA A 12 19.13 -14.60 -16.15
N PRO A 13 18.82 -13.89 -15.05
CA PRO A 13 17.74 -14.29 -14.17
C PRO A 13 16.42 -14.33 -14.93
N LYS A 14 15.69 -15.44 -14.79
CA LYS A 14 14.36 -15.65 -15.42
C LYS A 14 13.32 -14.59 -15.02
N ASN A 15 13.56 -13.92 -13.91
CA ASN A 15 12.75 -12.84 -13.37
C ASN A 15 13.64 -11.94 -12.51
N ARG A 16 13.74 -10.65 -12.87
CA ARG A 16 14.56 -9.68 -12.14
C ARG A 16 14.01 -9.28 -10.78
N TYR A 17 12.73 -9.53 -10.52
CA TYR A 17 12.02 -9.09 -9.31
C TYR A 17 11.89 -10.18 -8.24
N CYS A 18 12.35 -11.41 -8.53
CA CYS A 18 12.23 -12.54 -7.60
C CYS A 18 13.37 -13.55 -7.83
N ILE A 19 14.19 -13.76 -6.81
CA ILE A 19 15.28 -14.72 -6.82
C ILE A 19 14.68 -16.14 -6.84
N GLY A 20 15.22 -17.01 -7.70
CA GLY A 20 14.71 -18.38 -7.83
C GLY A 20 13.27 -18.46 -8.37
N ALA A 21 12.81 -17.45 -9.11
CA ALA A 21 11.42 -17.35 -9.54
C ALA A 21 10.94 -18.55 -10.36
N LYS A 22 9.82 -19.14 -9.92
CA LYS A 22 9.06 -20.14 -10.69
C LYS A 22 8.26 -19.49 -11.83
N LEU A 23 7.85 -18.24 -11.65
CA LEU A 23 7.08 -17.47 -12.62
C LEU A 23 8.00 -16.70 -13.59
N SER A 24 7.58 -16.59 -14.85
CA SER A 24 8.21 -15.64 -15.77
C SER A 24 8.03 -14.21 -15.28
N GLU A 25 8.95 -13.32 -15.69
CA GLU A 25 8.86 -11.89 -15.39
C GLU A 25 7.50 -11.29 -15.79
N HIS A 26 7.01 -11.62 -17.00
CA HIS A 26 5.70 -11.15 -17.46
C HIS A 26 4.56 -11.55 -16.51
N LYS A 27 4.48 -12.83 -16.12
CA LYS A 27 3.44 -13.30 -15.19
C LYS A 27 3.58 -12.63 -13.83
N PHE A 28 4.80 -12.49 -13.32
CA PHE A 28 5.06 -11.81 -12.06
C PHE A 28 4.60 -10.34 -12.08
N LEU A 29 4.94 -9.60 -13.14
CA LEU A 29 4.53 -8.20 -13.28
C LEU A 29 3.01 -8.04 -13.36
N ARG A 30 2.31 -8.99 -13.97
CA ARG A 30 0.83 -9.02 -13.92
C ARG A 30 0.30 -9.27 -12.51
N LEU A 31 0.96 -10.10 -11.72
CA LEU A 31 0.60 -10.28 -10.31
C LEU A 31 0.87 -9.03 -9.48
N LEU A 32 2.03 -8.38 -9.67
CA LEU A 32 2.35 -7.12 -9.02
C LEU A 32 1.33 -6.03 -9.36
N ARG A 33 0.99 -5.89 -10.66
CA ARG A 33 -0.03 -4.96 -11.11
C ARG A 33 -1.40 -5.26 -10.51
N GLY A 34 -1.84 -6.52 -10.54
CA GLY A 34 -3.10 -6.92 -9.93
C GLY A 34 -3.13 -6.66 -8.42
N LEU A 35 -2.00 -6.82 -7.72
CA LEU A 35 -1.90 -6.40 -6.33
C LEU A 35 -2.12 -4.89 -6.26
N SER A 36 -1.35 -4.06 -6.97
CA SER A 36 -1.51 -2.61 -6.92
C SER A 36 -2.92 -2.13 -7.26
N GLU A 37 -3.59 -2.76 -8.22
CA GLU A 37 -4.96 -2.48 -8.67
C GLU A 37 -6.05 -3.09 -7.76
N ASN A 38 -5.67 -3.67 -6.62
CA ASN A 38 -6.59 -4.23 -5.65
C ASN A 38 -7.45 -5.40 -6.20
N MET A 39 -6.92 -6.12 -7.20
CA MET A 39 -7.65 -7.21 -7.86
C MET A 39 -7.75 -8.44 -6.96
N PRO A 40 -8.95 -9.03 -6.79
CA PRO A 40 -9.08 -10.30 -6.09
C PRO A 40 -8.51 -11.45 -6.93
N VAL A 41 -8.08 -12.52 -6.26
CA VAL A 41 -7.49 -13.72 -6.89
C VAL A 41 -8.37 -14.29 -8.00
N GLN A 42 -9.69 -14.25 -7.80
CA GLN A 42 -10.70 -14.76 -8.72
C GLN A 42 -10.74 -13.96 -10.03
N ALA A 43 -10.48 -12.66 -9.99
CA ALA A 43 -10.43 -11.82 -11.19
C ALA A 43 -9.09 -11.98 -11.94
N LEU A 44 -8.00 -12.20 -11.20
CA LEU A 44 -6.66 -12.23 -11.80
C LEU A 44 -6.28 -13.60 -12.39
N ALA A 45 -6.75 -14.69 -11.78
CA ALA A 45 -6.40 -16.06 -12.20
C ALA A 45 -6.73 -16.36 -13.67
N PRO A 46 -7.93 -16.02 -14.21
CA PRO A 46 -8.26 -16.29 -15.61
C PRO A 46 -7.32 -15.58 -16.58
N SER A 47 -6.96 -14.33 -16.25
CA SER A 47 -6.17 -13.48 -17.15
C SER A 47 -4.66 -13.81 -17.16
N THR A 48 -4.15 -14.48 -16.12
CA THR A 48 -2.71 -14.76 -15.94
C THR A 48 -2.33 -16.22 -16.18
N HIS A 49 -3.31 -17.13 -16.23
CA HIS A 49 -3.09 -18.58 -16.22
C HIS A 49 -2.14 -19.01 -15.09
N VAL A 50 -2.31 -18.40 -13.92
CA VAL A 50 -1.59 -18.73 -12.68
C VAL A 50 -2.61 -19.26 -11.67
N SER A 51 -2.27 -20.36 -10.99
CA SER A 51 -3.17 -20.97 -10.01
C SER A 51 -3.51 -19.99 -8.87
N GLY A 52 -4.73 -20.04 -8.35
CA GLY A 52 -5.12 -19.20 -7.21
C GLY A 52 -4.25 -19.43 -5.96
N LYS A 53 -3.70 -20.65 -5.78
CA LYS A 53 -2.72 -20.94 -4.71
C LYS A 53 -1.45 -20.12 -4.90
N THR A 54 -0.90 -20.11 -6.11
CA THR A 54 0.31 -19.34 -6.44
C THR A 54 0.06 -17.84 -6.31
N ILE A 55 -1.08 -17.32 -6.79
CA ILE A 55 -1.41 -15.88 -6.65
C ILE A 55 -1.47 -15.48 -5.18
N ARG A 56 -2.16 -16.27 -4.33
CA ARG A 56 -2.23 -16.01 -2.89
C ARG A 56 -0.86 -15.99 -2.23
N ALA A 57 -0.01 -16.97 -2.55
CA ALA A 57 1.35 -17.03 -2.03
C ALA A 57 2.19 -15.82 -2.48
N THR A 58 2.12 -15.45 -3.76
CA THR A 58 2.81 -14.27 -4.28
C THR A 58 2.29 -12.98 -3.65
N TYR A 59 0.98 -12.83 -3.45
CA TYR A 59 0.41 -11.66 -2.76
C TYR A 59 0.85 -11.59 -1.30
N ARG A 60 0.97 -12.73 -0.61
CA ARG A 60 1.52 -12.78 0.75
C ARG A 60 2.96 -12.27 0.76
N SER A 61 3.83 -12.80 -0.10
CA SER A 61 5.22 -12.36 -0.21
C SER A 61 5.34 -10.87 -0.58
N LEU A 62 4.56 -10.40 -1.55
CA LEU A 62 4.54 -8.99 -1.93
C LEU A 62 4.04 -8.08 -0.81
N ARG A 63 3.09 -8.51 0.03
CA ARG A 63 2.66 -7.72 1.19
C ARG A 63 3.72 -7.62 2.27
N ALA A 64 4.40 -8.72 2.56
CA ALA A 64 5.52 -8.72 3.50
C ALA A 64 6.66 -7.81 2.98
N GLU A 65 6.97 -7.91 1.69
CA GLU A 65 8.01 -7.08 1.08
C GLU A 65 7.61 -5.60 1.05
N LEU A 66 6.34 -5.28 0.74
CA LEU A 66 5.86 -3.90 0.79
C LEU A 66 6.02 -3.30 2.19
N ALA A 67 5.77 -4.06 3.25
CA ALA A 67 5.98 -3.64 4.63
C ALA A 67 7.46 -3.41 4.98
N SER A 68 8.38 -4.10 4.29
CA SER A 68 9.82 -3.78 4.32
C SER A 68 10.14 -2.51 3.54
N ALA A 69 9.60 -2.40 2.32
CA ALA A 69 9.86 -1.30 1.42
C ALA A 69 9.48 0.07 2.00
N VAL A 70 8.35 0.17 2.71
CA VAL A 70 7.96 1.43 3.38
C VAL A 70 8.91 1.83 4.51
N ARG A 71 9.67 0.90 5.10
CA ARG A 71 10.67 1.24 6.11
C ARG A 71 11.98 1.71 5.47
N ILE A 72 12.40 1.02 4.40
CA ILE A 72 13.65 1.31 3.69
C ILE A 72 13.55 2.61 2.86
N GLN A 73 12.37 2.92 2.32
CA GLN A 73 12.12 4.09 1.48
C GLN A 73 10.91 4.87 2.01
N PRO A 74 11.06 5.61 3.12
CA PRO A 74 9.93 6.17 3.84
C PRO A 74 9.17 7.26 3.09
N ASP A 75 9.85 7.96 2.17
CA ASP A 75 9.32 9.00 1.27
C ASP A 75 8.49 8.43 0.10
N ARG A 76 8.64 7.14 -0.22
CA ARG A 76 7.91 6.46 -1.28
C ARG A 76 6.53 6.01 -0.81
N PHE A 77 5.74 5.46 -1.73
CA PHE A 77 4.46 4.83 -1.38
C PHE A 77 3.50 5.80 -0.67
N GLY A 78 3.41 7.04 -1.15
CA GLY A 78 2.57 8.06 -0.50
C GLY A 78 3.14 8.58 0.82
N ALA A 79 4.46 8.54 1.03
CA ALA A 79 5.12 8.88 2.29
C ALA A 79 4.64 8.03 3.49
N THR A 80 4.11 6.84 3.21
CA THR A 80 3.55 5.96 4.26
C THR A 80 4.60 5.62 5.31
N GLY A 81 5.87 5.47 4.91
CA GLY A 81 6.93 5.17 5.85
C GLY A 81 7.16 6.31 6.84
N THR A 82 7.21 7.55 6.34
CA THR A 82 7.37 8.73 7.19
C THR A 82 6.24 8.90 8.21
N LEU A 83 5.01 8.56 7.82
CA LEU A 83 3.85 8.68 8.72
C LEU A 83 3.80 7.57 9.77
N LEU A 84 4.28 6.38 9.44
CA LEU A 84 4.16 5.21 10.31
C LEU A 84 5.38 5.00 11.21
N PHE A 85 6.57 5.36 10.75
CA PHE A 85 7.82 4.98 11.41
C PHE A 85 8.65 6.20 11.83
N LEU A 86 9.31 6.07 12.98
CA LEU A 86 10.35 6.96 13.48
C LEU A 86 11.55 6.09 13.83
N ASP A 87 12.73 6.40 13.28
CA ASP A 87 13.96 5.63 13.48
C ASP A 87 13.76 4.12 13.26
N GLU A 88 13.15 3.75 12.14
CA GLU A 88 12.81 2.37 11.73
C GLU A 88 11.80 1.62 12.62
N THR A 89 11.38 2.24 13.73
CA THR A 89 10.39 1.69 14.65
C THR A 89 9.00 2.30 14.40
N LEU A 90 7.94 1.56 14.69
CA LEU A 90 6.59 2.09 14.58
C LEU A 90 6.41 3.21 15.62
N SER A 91 6.08 4.42 15.19
CA SER A 91 5.88 5.57 16.09
C SER A 91 4.53 5.48 16.82
N ASP A 92 4.32 6.29 17.86
CA ASP A 92 3.01 6.39 18.53
C ASP A 92 1.91 6.87 17.57
N HIS A 93 2.23 7.86 16.74
CA HIS A 93 1.34 8.32 15.68
C HIS A 93 1.06 7.23 14.65
N GLY A 94 2.08 6.50 14.22
CA GLY A 94 1.92 5.35 13.32
C GLY A 94 1.04 4.25 13.91
N ARG A 95 1.18 3.96 15.21
CA ARG A 95 0.29 3.05 15.96
C ARG A 95 -1.16 3.55 15.92
N GLU A 96 -1.38 4.83 16.19
CA GLU A 96 -2.70 5.46 16.15
C GLU A 96 -3.33 5.34 14.76
N ILE A 97 -2.61 5.72 13.71
CA ILE A 97 -3.01 5.59 12.29
C ILE A 97 -3.44 4.16 11.98
N LEU A 98 -2.57 3.17 12.23
CA LEU A 98 -2.86 1.78 11.90
C LEU A 98 -4.07 1.26 12.67
N ARG A 99 -4.23 1.63 13.94
CA ARG A 99 -5.39 1.25 14.75
C ARG A 99 -6.69 1.87 14.21
N ARG A 100 -6.67 3.09 13.68
CA ARG A 100 -7.84 3.70 13.01
C ARG A 100 -8.17 2.97 11.72
N VAL A 101 -7.18 2.74 10.85
CA VAL A 101 -7.38 1.96 9.62
C VAL A 101 -7.95 0.58 9.95
N TYR A 102 -7.44 -0.11 10.98
CA TYR A 102 -7.92 -1.42 11.40
C TYR A 102 -9.40 -1.42 11.81
N ARG A 103 -9.84 -0.36 12.50
CA ARG A 103 -11.23 -0.21 12.97
C ARG A 103 -12.20 0.26 11.88
N SER A 104 -11.69 0.79 10.77
CA SER A 104 -12.50 1.31 9.67
C SER A 104 -13.38 0.25 9.01
N ARG A 105 -14.54 0.67 8.49
CA ARG A 105 -15.41 -0.21 7.69
C ARG A 105 -14.71 -0.68 6.40
N ASP A 106 -13.92 0.20 5.81
CA ASP A 106 -13.21 -0.04 4.56
C ASP A 106 -12.15 -1.15 4.72
N PHE A 107 -11.39 -1.17 5.81
CA PHE A 107 -10.47 -2.29 6.08
C PHE A 107 -11.20 -3.61 6.34
N ARG A 108 -12.34 -3.61 7.07
CA ARG A 108 -13.14 -4.82 7.26
C ARG A 108 -13.59 -5.43 5.92
N LEU A 109 -14.06 -4.59 4.99
CA LEU A 109 -14.46 -5.01 3.64
C LEU A 109 -13.25 -5.50 2.84
N TYR A 110 -12.13 -4.79 2.93
CA TYR A 110 -10.86 -5.16 2.29
C TYR A 110 -10.36 -6.54 2.76
N ARG A 111 -10.35 -6.79 4.09
CA ARG A 111 -9.98 -8.08 4.69
C ARG A 111 -10.90 -9.20 4.22
N LYS A 112 -12.22 -8.98 4.22
CA LYS A 112 -13.20 -9.97 3.74
C LYS A 112 -12.98 -10.33 2.27
N ARG A 113 -12.62 -9.37 1.43
CA ARG A 113 -12.37 -9.58 -0.01
C ARG A 113 -11.04 -10.32 -0.27
N HIS A 114 -9.97 -9.95 0.43
CA HIS A 114 -8.61 -10.38 0.08
C HIS A 114 -8.03 -11.48 0.94
N ALA A 115 -8.49 -11.60 2.18
CA ALA A 115 -7.93 -12.54 3.15
C ALA A 115 -9.00 -13.03 4.15
N PRO A 116 -10.13 -13.61 3.70
CA PRO A 116 -11.26 -13.99 4.57
C PRO A 116 -10.92 -15.05 5.63
N ARG A 117 -9.83 -15.79 5.45
CA ARG A 117 -9.37 -16.87 6.34
C ARG A 117 -8.02 -16.57 6.98
N LEU A 118 -7.61 -15.30 7.02
CA LEU A 118 -6.34 -14.90 7.61
C LEU A 118 -6.42 -15.04 9.13
N LYS A 119 -5.51 -15.83 9.70
CA LYS A 119 -5.37 -16.07 11.14
C LYS A 119 -4.01 -15.62 11.69
N ASP A 120 -3.03 -15.52 10.82
CA ASP A 120 -1.66 -15.17 11.18
C ASP A 120 -1.55 -13.66 11.42
N GLU A 121 -1.13 -13.27 12.62
CA GLU A 121 -1.01 -11.86 13.02
C GLU A 121 0.01 -11.11 12.16
N PHE A 122 1.10 -11.78 11.77
CA PHE A 122 2.12 -11.20 10.92
C PHE A 122 1.55 -10.85 9.53
N ASP A 123 0.84 -11.78 8.89
CA ASP A 123 0.13 -11.51 7.64
C ASP A 123 -0.94 -10.43 7.79
N GLU A 124 -1.66 -10.39 8.91
CA GLU A 124 -2.69 -9.38 9.15
C GLU A 124 -2.08 -7.99 9.26
N ARG A 125 -0.96 -7.85 9.95
CA ARG A 125 -0.18 -6.62 10.00
C ARG A 125 0.28 -6.18 8.61
N ASN A 126 0.78 -7.11 7.80
CA ASN A 126 1.19 -6.81 6.41
C ASN A 126 0.01 -6.40 5.52
N LEU A 127 -1.18 -6.99 5.75
CA LEU A 127 -2.40 -6.60 5.06
C LEU A 127 -2.86 -5.20 5.48
N LEU A 128 -2.73 -4.86 6.76
CA LEU A 128 -3.05 -3.54 7.30
C LEU A 128 -2.12 -2.45 6.76
N ILE A 129 -0.81 -2.70 6.75
CA ILE A 129 0.18 -1.79 6.14
C ILE A 129 -0.11 -1.62 4.65
N ASN A 130 -0.40 -2.71 3.93
CA ASN A 130 -0.79 -2.61 2.52
C ASN A 130 -2.03 -1.71 2.33
N LYS A 131 -3.03 -1.82 3.22
CA LYS A 131 -4.21 -0.96 3.16
C LYS A 131 -3.83 0.52 3.41
N ALA A 132 -3.02 0.79 4.42
CA ALA A 132 -2.55 2.15 4.72
C ALA A 132 -1.79 2.76 3.52
N VAL A 133 -0.87 1.99 2.92
CA VAL A 133 -0.15 2.41 1.70
C VAL A 133 -1.10 2.83 0.59
N ARG A 134 -2.17 2.06 0.35
CA ARG A 134 -3.15 2.42 -0.68
C ARG A 134 -3.87 3.73 -0.37
N MET A 135 -4.24 3.93 0.89
CA MET A 135 -4.92 5.15 1.33
C MET A 135 -4.02 6.36 1.09
N PHE A 136 -2.75 6.28 1.48
CA PHE A 136 -1.81 7.38 1.30
C PHE A 136 -1.35 7.56 -0.16
N CYS A 137 -1.25 6.48 -0.96
CA CYS A 137 -1.04 6.63 -2.40
C CYS A 137 -2.23 7.30 -3.11
N ALA A 138 -3.45 7.21 -2.55
CA ALA A 138 -4.65 7.85 -3.07
C ALA A 138 -4.73 9.36 -2.77
N ILE A 139 -3.94 9.84 -1.83
CA ILE A 139 -3.96 11.20 -1.33
C ILE A 139 -2.65 11.91 -1.72
N ALA A 140 -2.74 13.13 -2.23
CA ALA A 140 -1.60 14.02 -2.31
C ALA A 140 -1.46 14.72 -0.96
N LEU A 141 -0.57 14.19 -0.13
CA LEU A 141 -0.18 14.87 1.11
C LEU A 141 0.69 16.09 0.75
N PRO A 142 0.45 17.28 1.34
CA PRO A 142 1.36 18.40 1.21
C PRO A 142 2.78 17.98 1.64
N LEU A 143 3.84 18.53 1.03
CA LEU A 143 5.22 18.20 1.41
C LEU A 143 5.48 18.47 2.91
N ALA A 144 4.81 19.46 3.50
CA ALA A 144 4.87 19.76 4.93
C ALA A 144 4.21 18.69 5.83
N ALA A 145 3.31 17.86 5.27
CA ALA A 145 2.75 16.70 5.95
C ALA A 145 3.63 15.44 5.80
N SER A 146 4.62 15.49 4.91
CA SER A 146 5.57 14.40 4.65
C SER A 146 6.82 14.48 5.52
N THR A 147 6.94 15.51 6.37
CA THR A 147 7.94 15.57 7.45
C THR A 147 7.43 14.73 8.61
N ALA A 148 8.32 13.94 9.23
CA ALA A 148 8.01 13.10 10.39
C ALA A 148 7.72 13.91 11.67
N ASP A 149 7.29 15.16 11.54
CA ASP A 149 6.93 16.01 12.68
C ASP A 149 5.49 15.73 13.11
N ALA A 150 5.15 16.17 14.32
CA ALA A 150 3.82 16.00 14.88
C ALA A 150 2.70 16.63 14.02
N SER A 151 3.03 17.63 13.18
CA SER A 151 2.07 18.32 12.32
C SER A 151 1.62 17.42 11.17
N GLY A 152 2.56 16.78 10.46
CA GLY A 152 2.24 15.88 9.35
C GLY A 152 1.47 14.63 9.80
N ALA A 153 1.78 14.11 10.98
CA ALA A 153 1.04 13.01 11.58
C ALA A 153 -0.40 13.40 11.97
N MET A 154 -0.60 14.59 12.54
CA MET A 154 -1.93 15.11 12.89
C MET A 154 -2.78 15.37 11.64
N GLU A 155 -2.18 15.93 10.59
CA GLU A 155 -2.87 16.12 9.31
C GLU A 155 -3.29 14.77 8.70
N ALA A 156 -2.40 13.77 8.68
CA ALA A 156 -2.76 12.42 8.25
C ALA A 156 -3.91 11.81 9.08
N LEU A 157 -3.95 12.05 10.40
CA LEU A 157 -5.04 11.59 11.26
C LEU A 157 -6.37 12.29 10.97
N HIS A 158 -6.35 13.60 10.73
CA HIS A 158 -7.53 14.36 10.30
C HIS A 158 -8.04 13.90 8.92
N LEU A 159 -7.12 13.61 8.00
CA LEU A 159 -7.46 13.07 6.68
C LEU A 159 -8.10 11.68 6.76
N LEU A 160 -7.58 10.83 7.65
CA LEU A 160 -8.17 9.51 7.91
C LEU A 160 -9.55 9.64 8.54
N GLU A 161 -9.75 10.58 9.47
CA GLU A 161 -11.07 10.91 10.01
C GLU A 161 -12.02 11.38 8.91
N ALA A 162 -11.61 12.32 8.06
CA ALA A 162 -12.42 12.79 6.93
C ALA A 162 -12.81 11.65 5.96
N ILE A 163 -11.94 10.66 5.77
CA ILE A 163 -12.20 9.48 4.92
C ILE A 163 -13.16 8.50 5.61
N ASP A 164 -13.01 8.28 6.93
CA ASP A 164 -13.88 7.38 7.71
C ASP A 164 -15.26 8.00 8.01
N PHE A 165 -15.37 9.34 8.11
CA PHE A 165 -16.60 10.08 8.42
C PHE A 165 -17.60 10.26 7.25
N ASN A 166 -17.53 9.38 6.24
CA ASN A 166 -18.41 9.26 5.06
C ASN A 166 -17.95 10.02 3.80
N LEU A 167 -17.27 9.29 2.92
CA LEU A 167 -17.33 9.51 1.48
C LEU A 167 -18.76 9.78 0.92
N PRO A 168 -19.85 9.16 1.42
CA PRO A 168 -21.21 9.49 1.01
C PRO A 168 -21.84 10.76 1.62
N SER A 169 -21.38 11.22 2.79
CA SER A 169 -21.94 12.41 3.45
C SER A 169 -21.19 13.66 3.02
N LEU A 170 -19.88 13.56 2.76
CA LEU A 170 -19.12 14.57 2.01
C LEU A 170 -19.71 14.80 0.61
N ARG A 171 -20.14 13.72 -0.07
CA ARG A 171 -20.83 13.84 -1.35
C ARG A 171 -22.16 14.62 -1.22
N ARG A 172 -22.95 14.35 -0.17
CA ARG A 172 -24.21 15.09 0.11
C ARG A 172 -24.01 16.53 0.58
N LEU A 173 -22.89 16.83 1.23
CA LEU A 173 -22.48 18.17 1.64
C LEU A 173 -22.01 19.01 0.46
N VAL A 174 -21.19 18.42 -0.43
CA VAL A 174 -20.74 19.05 -1.68
C VAL A 174 -21.89 19.19 -2.70
N GLU A 175 -22.90 18.30 -2.64
CA GLU A 175 -24.11 18.35 -3.46
C GLU A 175 -25.22 19.30 -2.91
N GLY A 176 -24.91 20.18 -1.95
CA GLY A 176 -25.73 21.37 -1.65
C GLY A 176 -26.95 21.15 -0.76
N ARG A 177 -26.77 20.65 0.47
CA ARG A 177 -27.77 20.77 1.55
C ARG A 177 -27.14 21.48 2.76
N GLU A 178 -27.07 22.81 2.67
CA GLU A 178 -26.40 23.71 3.62
C GLU A 178 -27.14 23.90 4.98
N SER A 179 -28.20 23.16 5.28
CA SER A 179 -29.16 23.67 6.28
C SER A 179 -28.90 23.35 7.75
N ASP A 180 -27.96 22.47 8.12
CA ASP A 180 -27.84 22.00 9.52
C ASP A 180 -26.42 22.10 10.09
N LEU A 181 -25.81 23.29 10.08
CA LEU A 181 -24.50 23.48 10.69
C LEU A 181 -24.42 24.72 11.57
N THR A 182 -25.00 24.64 12.77
CA THR A 182 -24.91 25.70 13.80
C THR A 182 -23.76 25.53 14.81
N ASP A 183 -22.87 24.54 14.66
CA ASP A 183 -21.68 24.39 15.51
C ASP A 183 -20.46 23.98 14.70
N ASN A 184 -19.85 24.95 14.01
CA ASN A 184 -19.28 24.67 12.70
C ASN A 184 -17.83 25.12 12.50
N ARG A 185 -17.00 25.26 13.53
CA ARG A 185 -15.54 25.43 13.31
C ARG A 185 -14.85 24.11 13.04
N CYS A 186 -15.20 23.10 13.85
CA CYS A 186 -14.72 21.73 13.68
C CYS A 186 -15.13 21.19 12.31
N ALA A 187 -16.42 21.20 11.99
CA ALA A 187 -16.92 20.71 10.70
C ALA A 187 -16.42 21.52 9.49
N THR A 188 -16.16 22.84 9.59
CA THR A 188 -15.50 23.58 8.49
C THR A 188 -14.04 23.22 8.33
N ASP A 189 -13.29 23.01 9.41
CA ASP A 189 -11.88 22.59 9.34
C ASP A 189 -11.78 21.15 8.79
N PHE A 190 -12.72 20.29 9.17
CA PHE A 190 -12.87 18.94 8.61
C PHE A 190 -13.29 18.96 7.14
N LEU A 191 -14.21 19.84 6.73
CA LEU A 191 -14.60 20.02 5.33
C LEU A 191 -13.46 20.62 4.52
N HIS A 192 -12.74 21.60 5.05
CA HIS A 192 -11.59 22.20 4.41
C HIS A 192 -10.46 21.19 4.25
N ALA A 193 -10.18 20.39 5.27
CA ALA A 193 -9.25 19.26 5.18
C ALA A 193 -9.73 18.20 4.18
N ALA A 194 -11.02 17.86 4.15
CA ALA A 194 -11.59 16.87 3.22
C ALA A 194 -11.63 17.36 1.76
N ILE A 195 -11.82 18.66 1.54
CA ILE A 195 -11.87 19.33 0.24
C ILE A 195 -10.44 19.63 -0.26
N SER A 196 -9.51 19.94 0.64
CA SER A 196 -8.09 20.15 0.32
C SER A 196 -7.34 18.85 0.02
N VAL A 197 -7.93 17.67 0.30
CA VAL A 197 -7.37 16.37 -0.10
C VAL A 197 -7.37 16.25 -1.61
N GLN A 198 -6.32 16.74 -2.24
CA GLN A 198 -6.11 16.51 -3.65
C GLN A 198 -5.88 15.01 -3.85
N ARG A 199 -6.79 14.35 -4.55
CA ARG A 199 -6.66 12.91 -4.84
C ARG A 199 -5.72 12.73 -6.03
N HIS A 200 -4.87 11.71 -5.94
CA HIS A 200 -4.13 11.29 -7.12
C HIS A 200 -5.08 10.67 -8.13
N HIS A 201 -4.90 11.02 -9.41
CA HIS A 201 -5.73 10.51 -10.49
C HIS A 201 -5.49 9.01 -10.76
N PHE A 202 -4.27 8.52 -10.51
CA PHE A 202 -3.87 7.11 -10.73
C PHE A 202 -3.08 6.53 -9.53
N PRO A 203 -3.72 6.33 -8.38
CA PRO A 203 -3.02 5.91 -7.16
C PRO A 203 -2.51 4.47 -7.22
N GLU A 204 -3.19 3.60 -7.96
CA GLU A 204 -2.75 2.22 -8.21
C GLU A 204 -1.47 2.21 -9.07
N LEU A 205 -1.37 3.11 -10.05
CA LEU A 205 -0.18 3.24 -10.90
C LEU A 205 1.02 3.76 -10.09
N ARG A 206 0.79 4.71 -9.19
CA ARG A 206 1.82 5.20 -8.25
C ARG A 206 2.38 4.06 -7.40
N LEU A 207 1.50 3.29 -6.76
CA LEU A 207 1.89 2.12 -5.97
C LEU A 207 2.63 1.09 -6.83
N TYR A 208 2.13 0.80 -8.04
CA TYR A 208 2.78 -0.12 -8.97
C TYR A 208 4.20 0.30 -9.35
N GLU A 209 4.40 1.54 -9.78
CA GLU A 209 5.70 2.01 -10.24
C GLU A 209 6.71 2.14 -9.10
N ASP A 210 6.31 2.66 -7.93
CA ASP A 210 7.18 2.71 -6.76
C ASP A 210 7.60 1.29 -6.36
N PHE A 211 6.66 0.35 -6.30
CA PHE A 211 6.97 -1.01 -5.86
C PHE A 211 7.80 -1.78 -6.89
N ARG A 212 7.52 -1.58 -8.18
CA ARG A 212 8.31 -2.15 -9.27
C ARG A 212 9.76 -1.66 -9.22
N ARG A 213 9.99 -0.37 -9.02
CA ARG A 213 11.34 0.22 -8.92
C ARG A 213 12.08 -0.29 -7.69
N TYR A 214 11.39 -0.39 -6.56
CA TYR A 214 11.93 -0.98 -5.34
C TYR A 214 12.38 -2.43 -5.57
N LEU A 215 11.52 -3.27 -6.16
CA LEU A 215 11.80 -4.70 -6.38
C LEU A 215 12.92 -4.96 -7.41
N LEU A 216 13.26 -4.00 -8.26
CA LEU A 216 14.46 -4.12 -9.12
C LEU A 216 15.76 -4.03 -8.31
N LYS A 217 15.75 -3.28 -7.21
CA LYS A 217 16.90 -3.11 -6.30
C LYS A 217 16.88 -4.16 -5.19
N ASN A 218 15.69 -4.58 -4.77
CA ASN A 218 15.44 -5.52 -3.69
C ASN A 218 14.51 -6.66 -4.18
N PRO A 219 15.00 -7.60 -5.00
CA PRO A 219 14.18 -8.67 -5.54
C PRO A 219 13.66 -9.60 -4.43
N LEU A 220 12.42 -10.10 -4.55
CA LEU A 220 11.86 -11.03 -3.57
C LEU A 220 12.79 -12.24 -3.35
N GLY A 221 13.04 -12.57 -2.08
CA GLY A 221 13.92 -13.67 -1.71
C GLY A 221 15.40 -13.30 -1.65
N SER A 222 15.76 -12.02 -1.83
CA SER A 222 17.04 -11.51 -1.31
C SER A 222 16.97 -11.47 0.21
N GLU A 223 18.07 -11.82 0.90
CA GLU A 223 18.17 -11.55 2.33
C GLU A 223 17.96 -10.06 2.61
N PRO A 224 17.29 -9.71 3.72
CA PRO A 224 17.15 -8.30 4.12
C PRO A 224 18.56 -7.72 4.31
N ARG A 225 18.84 -6.60 3.63
CA ARG A 225 20.05 -5.81 3.86
C ARG A 225 19.85 -4.87 5.05
#